data_AF-A0A5E4JIP1-F1
#
_entry.id   AF-A0A5E4JIP1-F1
#
_cell.length_a   1.000
_cell.length_b   1.000
_cell.length_c   1.000
_cell.angle_alpha   90.00
_cell.angle_beta   90.00
_cell.angle_gamma   90.00
#
_symmetry.space_group_name_H-M   'P 1'
#
loop_
_entity.id
_entity.type
_entity.pdbx_description
1 polymer ?
#
loop_
_entity_poly.entity_id
_entity_poly.type
_entity_poly.pdbx_seq_one_letter_code
_entity_poly.pdbx_strand_id
1 'polypeptide(L)'
;MEDRKHISIFQSCMDCRMNKRILDMIDKGELKQDDVIVRGAGLISQLRHNTYRFLMDKYVIDKVINRPHTDCGAMKTIMDNKKNGIWPGDENLAELSRPFNSMSFRDSDELERFNDLYQKALTQNCFGLGTAVESEMVEFHEQPSKHKHVLIVSNPISVHDYYGLFDAVGESIGDCYCVHKVKEDSASIDLSIKRLNICNIVFVALPDEKIGVAAKRMERAKGKISAEYDDQIKVNLHSMKIKSA
;
A
#
# COMPACT_ATOMS: atom_id res chain seq x y z
N MET A 1 -3.22 0.94 32.15
CA MET A 1 -3.40 0.62 30.72
C MET A 1 -3.79 1.94 30.11
N GLU A 2 -2.91 2.58 29.33
CA GLU A 2 -3.24 3.86 28.70
C GLU A 2 -4.48 3.70 27.83
N ASP A 3 -5.36 4.71 27.83
CA ASP A 3 -6.54 4.78 26.97
C ASP A 3 -6.08 4.94 25.52
N ARG A 4 -5.70 3.82 24.90
CA ARG A 4 -5.30 3.80 23.49
C ARG A 4 -6.49 4.21 22.64
N LYS A 5 -6.25 5.08 21.67
CA LYS A 5 -7.27 5.58 20.76
C LYS A 5 -7.84 4.44 19.91
N HIS A 6 -9.16 4.44 19.78
CA HIS A 6 -9.91 3.55 18.92
C HIS A 6 -9.92 4.06 17.48
N ILE A 7 -9.56 3.21 16.51
CA ILE A 7 -9.51 3.57 15.08
C ILE A 7 -10.07 2.45 14.20
N SER A 8 -10.40 2.81 12.96
CA SER A 8 -10.53 1.84 11.87
C SER A 8 -9.28 1.86 10.99
N ILE A 9 -8.97 0.73 10.35
CA ILE A 9 -7.93 0.65 9.31
C ILE A 9 -8.61 0.47 7.96
N PHE A 10 -8.40 1.40 7.03
CA PHE A 10 -8.76 1.23 5.62
C PHE A 10 -7.59 0.62 4.86
N GLN A 11 -7.85 -0.48 4.14
CA GLN A 11 -6.84 -1.21 3.39
C GLN A 11 -7.23 -1.32 1.92
N SER A 12 -6.34 -0.93 1.01
CA SER A 12 -6.55 -1.07 -0.44
C SER A 12 -5.28 -1.43 -1.20
N CYS A 13 -5.44 -1.67 -2.51
CA CYS A 13 -4.31 -1.76 -3.43
C CYS A 13 -3.61 -0.40 -3.59
N MET A 14 -2.32 -0.39 -3.95
CA MET A 14 -1.55 0.81 -4.28
C MET A 14 -1.97 1.50 -5.59
N ASP A 15 -2.87 0.91 -6.37
CA ASP A 15 -3.35 1.39 -7.67
C ASP A 15 -3.84 2.86 -7.61
N CYS A 16 -3.40 3.72 -8.54
CA CYS A 16 -3.74 5.14 -8.51
C CYS A 16 -5.25 5.41 -8.63
N ARG A 17 -6.01 4.52 -9.28
CA ARG A 17 -7.47 4.65 -9.43
C ARG A 17 -8.20 4.54 -8.09
N MET A 18 -7.60 3.86 -7.10
CA MET A 18 -8.17 3.80 -5.76
C MET A 18 -8.12 5.14 -5.04
N ASN A 19 -7.26 6.09 -5.45
CA ASN A 19 -7.14 7.37 -4.76
C ASN A 19 -8.47 8.13 -4.77
N LYS A 20 -9.08 8.27 -5.95
CA LYS A 20 -10.38 8.93 -6.09
C LYS A 20 -11.46 8.26 -5.24
N ARG A 21 -11.49 6.92 -5.22
CA ARG A 21 -12.44 6.17 -4.40
C ARG A 21 -12.26 6.44 -2.91
N ILE A 22 -11.02 6.50 -2.45
CA ILE A 22 -10.73 6.83 -1.05
C ILE A 22 -11.19 8.25 -0.73
N LEU A 23 -10.88 9.23 -1.58
CA LEU A 23 -11.32 10.61 -1.38
C LEU A 23 -12.85 10.73 -1.38
N ASP A 24 -13.54 10.06 -2.31
CA ASP A 24 -15.00 10.01 -2.35
C ASP A 24 -15.58 9.45 -1.02
N MET A 25 -14.95 8.42 -0.44
CA MET A 25 -15.38 7.85 0.85
C MET A 25 -15.12 8.80 2.03
N ILE A 26 -14.02 9.56 1.99
CA ILE A 26 -13.70 10.59 2.99
C ILE A 26 -14.74 11.70 2.93
N ASP A 27 -15.05 12.20 1.73
CA ASP A 27 -16.01 13.29 1.53
C ASP A 27 -17.44 12.91 1.92
N LYS A 28 -17.80 11.63 1.76
CA LYS A 28 -19.08 11.07 2.22
C LYS A 28 -19.12 10.76 3.73
N GLY A 29 -18.00 10.91 4.43
CA GLY A 29 -17.90 10.58 5.85
C GLY A 29 -17.93 9.07 6.16
N GLU A 30 -17.65 8.22 5.17
CA GLU A 30 -17.54 6.78 5.35
C GLU A 30 -16.22 6.40 6.04
N LEU A 31 -15.19 7.25 5.90
CA LEU A 31 -13.93 7.18 6.63
C LEU A 31 -13.80 8.37 7.57
N LYS A 32 -13.48 8.11 8.84
CA LYS A 32 -13.29 9.14 9.87
C LYS A 32 -11.88 9.71 9.77
N GLN A 33 -11.72 10.98 10.18
CA GLN A 33 -10.43 11.69 10.14
C GLN A 33 -9.28 10.92 10.82
N ASP A 34 -9.61 10.17 11.87
CA ASP A 34 -8.68 9.39 12.67
C ASP A 34 -8.43 7.97 12.17
N ASP A 35 -9.18 7.52 11.16
CA ASP A 35 -8.95 6.22 10.54
C ASP A 35 -7.60 6.24 9.80
N VAL A 36 -6.97 5.07 9.73
CA VAL A 36 -5.63 4.92 9.15
C VAL A 36 -5.71 4.22 7.81
N ILE A 37 -5.05 4.76 6.80
CA ILE A 37 -5.01 4.22 5.45
C ILE A 37 -3.71 3.41 5.26
N VAL A 38 -3.85 2.13 4.89
CA VAL A 38 -2.74 1.21 4.61
C VAL A 38 -2.86 0.66 3.19
N ARG A 39 -1.85 0.85 2.35
CA ARG A 39 -1.91 0.50 0.92
C ARG A 39 -0.70 -0.28 0.47
N GLY A 40 -0.91 -1.25 -0.42
CA GLY A 40 0.15 -2.10 -0.96
C GLY A 40 -0.31 -2.86 -2.19
N ALA A 41 0.61 -3.48 -2.92
CA ALA A 41 0.28 -4.23 -4.13
C ALA A 41 -0.70 -5.37 -3.84
N GLY A 42 -1.80 -5.43 -4.61
CA GLY A 42 -2.77 -6.54 -4.55
C GLY A 42 -3.50 -6.71 -3.23
N LEU A 43 -3.38 -5.75 -2.29
CA LEU A 43 -3.90 -5.89 -0.92
C LEU A 43 -3.34 -7.13 -0.19
N ILE A 44 -2.12 -7.59 -0.49
CA ILE A 44 -1.61 -8.83 0.11
C ILE A 44 -1.19 -8.57 1.56
N SER A 45 -2.08 -8.89 2.49
CA SER A 45 -2.00 -8.55 3.92
C SER A 45 -0.83 -9.21 4.64
N GLN A 46 -0.35 -10.36 4.14
CA GLN A 46 0.84 -11.03 4.70
C GLN A 46 2.11 -10.20 4.60
N LEU A 47 2.22 -9.38 3.54
CA LEU A 47 3.36 -8.50 3.34
C LEU A 47 3.34 -7.30 4.30
N ARG A 48 2.28 -7.18 5.12
CA ARG A 48 2.01 -6.03 5.98
C ARG A 48 2.05 -6.32 7.47
N HIS A 49 2.68 -7.43 7.87
CA HIS A 49 2.67 -7.88 9.25
C HIS A 49 3.32 -6.88 10.22
N ASN A 50 4.42 -6.23 9.83
CA ASN A 50 5.11 -5.25 10.68
C ASN A 50 4.27 -3.98 10.84
N THR A 51 3.61 -3.53 9.77
CA THR A 51 2.69 -2.41 9.75
C THR A 51 1.51 -2.67 10.67
N TYR A 52 0.89 -3.86 10.60
CA TYR A 52 -0.23 -4.19 11.48
C TYR A 52 0.19 -4.30 12.94
N ARG A 53 1.34 -4.91 13.23
CA ARG A 53 1.87 -4.95 14.60
C ARG A 53 2.10 -3.56 15.15
N PHE A 54 2.75 -2.68 14.40
CA PHE A 54 2.95 -1.29 14.77
C PHE A 54 1.63 -0.56 15.08
N LEU A 55 0.60 -0.76 14.26
CA LEU A 55 -0.72 -0.15 14.48
C LEU A 55 -1.42 -0.74 15.71
N MET A 56 -1.36 -2.06 15.91
CA MET A 56 -1.94 -2.73 17.07
C MET A 56 -1.23 -2.39 18.39
N ASP A 57 0.05 -2.04 18.35
CA ASP A 57 0.78 -1.56 19.52
C ASP A 57 0.28 -0.16 19.92
N LYS A 58 0.06 0.72 18.92
CA LYS A 58 -0.34 2.12 19.12
C LYS A 58 -1.84 2.35 19.40
N TYR A 59 -2.71 1.53 18.82
CA TYR A 59 -4.15 1.80 18.77
C TYR A 59 -4.98 0.58 19.18
N VAL A 60 -6.26 0.83 19.52
CA VAL A 60 -7.29 -0.21 19.54
C VAL A 60 -7.96 -0.24 18.17
N ILE A 61 -7.94 -1.39 17.51
CA ILE A 61 -8.47 -1.54 16.15
C ILE A 61 -9.89 -2.13 16.23
N ASP A 62 -10.90 -1.28 16.08
CA ASP A 62 -12.30 -1.70 16.13
C ASP A 62 -12.72 -2.37 14.82
N LYS A 63 -12.20 -1.87 13.71
CA LYS A 63 -12.66 -2.24 12.37
C LYS A 63 -11.52 -2.22 11.35
N VAL A 64 -11.54 -3.17 10.42
CA VAL A 64 -10.72 -3.16 9.21
C VAL A 64 -11.61 -3.21 7.98
N ILE A 65 -11.39 -2.28 7.06
CA ILE A 65 -12.13 -2.13 5.80
C ILE A 65 -11.19 -2.53 4.67
N ASN A 66 -11.43 -3.70 4.08
CA ASN A 66 -10.73 -4.16 2.90
C ASN A 66 -11.46 -3.65 1.64
N ARG A 67 -10.70 -3.04 0.72
CA ARG A 67 -11.16 -2.63 -0.61
C ARG A 67 -10.24 -3.20 -1.69
N PRO A 68 -10.36 -4.50 -2.00
CA PRO A 68 -9.78 -5.04 -3.22
C PRO A 68 -10.46 -4.40 -4.45
N HIS A 69 -9.89 -4.60 -5.63
CA HIS A 69 -10.47 -4.08 -6.85
C HIS A 69 -10.28 -5.04 -8.02
N THR A 70 -11.13 -4.90 -9.03
CA THR A 70 -10.96 -5.59 -10.31
C THR A 70 -9.82 -4.98 -11.12
N ASP A 71 -9.31 -5.72 -12.11
CA ASP A 71 -8.29 -5.21 -13.03
C ASP A 71 -6.96 -4.86 -12.31
N CYS A 72 -6.57 -5.70 -11.35
CA CYS A 72 -5.43 -5.51 -10.48
C CYS A 72 -4.11 -5.95 -11.15
N GLY A 73 -3.17 -5.01 -11.30
CA GLY A 73 -1.85 -5.29 -11.88
C GLY A 73 -1.04 -6.37 -11.15
N ALA A 74 -1.21 -6.49 -9.83
CA ALA A 74 -0.59 -7.56 -9.04
C ALA A 74 -1.18 -8.93 -9.39
N MET A 75 -2.51 -9.04 -9.48
CA MET A 75 -3.17 -10.30 -9.83
C MET A 75 -2.85 -10.72 -11.27
N LYS A 76 -2.84 -9.77 -12.21
CA LYS A 76 -2.36 -10.03 -13.59
C LYS A 76 -0.92 -10.54 -13.61
N THR A 77 -0.04 -9.97 -12.79
CA THR A 77 1.35 -10.44 -12.69
C THR A 77 1.42 -11.89 -12.19
N ILE A 78 0.61 -12.25 -11.20
CA ILE A 78 0.52 -13.63 -10.68
C ILE A 78 -0.03 -14.57 -11.77
N MET A 79 -1.09 -14.16 -12.49
CA MET A 79 -1.64 -14.91 -13.63
C MET A 79 -0.59 -15.20 -14.69
N ASP A 80 0.13 -14.16 -15.12
CA ASP A 80 1.14 -14.25 -16.19
C ASP A 80 2.31 -15.15 -15.76
N ASN A 81 2.77 -15.01 -14.52
CA ASN A 81 3.83 -15.85 -13.98
C ASN A 81 3.44 -17.32 -13.99
N LYS A 82 2.21 -17.63 -13.57
CA LYS A 82 1.68 -18.99 -13.55
C LYS A 82 1.51 -19.56 -14.96
N LYS A 83 0.95 -18.79 -15.91
CA LYS A 83 0.76 -19.23 -17.30
C LYS A 83 2.07 -19.51 -18.02
N ASN A 84 3.08 -18.67 -17.79
CA ASN A 84 4.36 -18.79 -18.50
C ASN A 84 5.33 -19.79 -17.81
N GLY A 85 4.96 -20.36 -16.66
CA GLY A 85 5.88 -21.14 -15.84
C GLY A 85 7.07 -20.32 -15.32
N ILE A 86 7.02 -19.00 -15.47
CA ILE A 86 8.03 -18.07 -15.01
C ILE A 86 7.64 -17.70 -13.59
N TRP A 87 8.10 -18.51 -12.65
CA TRP A 87 8.21 -18.05 -11.28
C TRP A 87 9.19 -16.88 -11.24
N PRO A 88 8.84 -15.72 -10.67
CA PRO A 88 9.78 -14.63 -10.56
C PRO A 88 11.02 -15.16 -9.82
N GLY A 89 12.17 -15.14 -10.49
CA GLY A 89 13.48 -15.34 -9.84
C GLY A 89 13.83 -14.22 -8.85
N ASP A 90 12.92 -13.25 -8.73
CA ASP A 90 12.91 -12.19 -7.74
C ASP A 90 12.06 -12.63 -6.54
N GLU A 91 12.72 -12.89 -5.42
CA GLU A 91 12.09 -13.37 -4.18
C GLU A 91 10.94 -12.46 -3.73
N ASN A 92 11.05 -11.14 -3.92
CA ASN A 92 10.01 -10.18 -3.52
C ASN A 92 8.72 -10.35 -4.32
N LEU A 93 8.83 -10.56 -5.65
CA LEU A 93 7.66 -10.83 -6.49
C LEU A 93 7.12 -12.26 -6.26
N ALA A 94 7.98 -13.18 -5.83
CA ALA A 94 7.54 -14.52 -5.46
C ALA A 94 6.65 -14.50 -4.22
N GLU A 95 6.88 -13.59 -3.27
CA GLU A 95 6.04 -13.44 -2.08
C GLU A 95 4.60 -13.04 -2.42
N LEU A 96 4.39 -12.18 -3.43
CA LEU A 96 3.05 -11.83 -3.92
C LEU A 96 2.27 -13.06 -4.42
N SER A 97 2.99 -14.01 -5.02
CA SER A 97 2.38 -15.15 -5.70
C SER A 97 2.20 -16.35 -4.76
N ARG A 98 3.07 -16.48 -3.74
CA ARG A 98 3.14 -17.60 -2.78
C ARG A 98 1.78 -18.07 -2.24
N PRO A 99 0.83 -17.18 -1.87
CA PRO A 99 -0.47 -17.62 -1.37
C PRO A 99 -1.33 -18.40 -2.37
N PHE A 100 -1.06 -18.25 -3.66
CA PHE A 100 -1.90 -18.74 -4.75
C PHE A 100 -1.30 -19.95 -5.47
N ASN A 101 -0.13 -20.45 -5.03
CA ASN A 101 0.64 -21.50 -5.72
C ASN A 101 -0.13 -22.80 -5.89
N SER A 102 -0.85 -23.19 -4.84
CA SER A 102 -1.64 -24.42 -4.80
C SER A 102 -3.07 -24.22 -5.30
N MET A 103 -3.48 -23.00 -5.61
CA MET A 103 -4.84 -22.70 -6.06
C MET A 103 -4.94 -22.90 -7.57
N SER A 104 -6.11 -23.31 -8.08
CA SER A 104 -6.44 -23.29 -9.50
C SER A 104 -7.41 -22.15 -9.79
N PHE A 105 -7.16 -21.39 -10.84
CA PHE A 105 -8.00 -20.28 -11.29
C PHE A 105 -7.89 -20.17 -12.82
N ARG A 106 -8.99 -19.82 -13.47
CA ARG A 106 -9.14 -19.79 -14.93
C ARG A 106 -8.69 -18.46 -15.52
N ASP A 107 -8.99 -17.37 -14.82
CA ASP A 107 -8.73 -16.00 -15.27
C ASP A 107 -8.37 -15.08 -14.09
N SER A 108 -8.06 -13.81 -14.42
CA SER A 108 -7.70 -12.79 -13.43
C SER A 108 -8.84 -12.47 -12.48
N ASP A 109 -10.07 -12.51 -12.97
CA ASP A 109 -11.25 -12.10 -12.20
C ASP A 109 -11.55 -13.14 -11.12
N GLU A 110 -11.41 -14.42 -11.44
CA GLU A 110 -11.49 -15.52 -10.48
C GLU A 110 -10.35 -15.42 -9.44
N LEU A 111 -9.12 -15.11 -9.87
CA LEU A 111 -8.02 -14.88 -8.94
C LEU A 111 -8.26 -13.67 -8.01
N GLU A 112 -8.82 -12.58 -8.52
CA GLU A 112 -9.15 -11.38 -7.74
C GLU A 112 -10.21 -11.67 -6.67
N ARG A 113 -11.24 -12.46 -7.01
CA ARG A 113 -12.25 -12.93 -6.04
C ARG A 113 -11.66 -13.87 -5.00
N PHE A 114 -10.79 -14.78 -5.39
CA PHE A 114 -10.08 -15.62 -4.42
C PHE A 114 -9.17 -14.79 -3.51
N ASN A 115 -8.47 -13.80 -4.06
CA ASN A 115 -7.66 -12.89 -3.27
C ASN A 115 -8.52 -12.14 -2.25
N ASP A 116 -9.68 -11.58 -2.63
CA ASP A 116 -10.59 -10.92 -1.68
C ASP A 116 -10.96 -11.82 -0.49
N LEU A 117 -11.48 -13.02 -0.77
CA LEU A 117 -11.86 -13.99 0.28
C LEU A 117 -10.66 -14.36 1.16
N TYR A 118 -9.50 -14.57 0.55
CA TYR A 118 -8.27 -14.91 1.24
C TYR A 118 -7.79 -13.77 2.15
N GLN A 119 -7.78 -12.53 1.65
CA GLN A 119 -7.38 -11.36 2.44
C GLN A 119 -8.36 -11.11 3.58
N LYS A 120 -9.67 -11.25 3.36
CA LYS A 120 -10.66 -11.13 4.43
C LYS A 120 -10.41 -12.12 5.57
N ALA A 121 -10.15 -13.39 5.24
CA ALA A 121 -9.83 -14.42 6.23
C ALA A 121 -8.52 -14.13 6.98
N LEU A 122 -7.49 -13.69 6.27
CA LEU A 122 -6.21 -13.32 6.87
C LEU A 122 -6.31 -12.11 7.79
N THR A 123 -7.03 -11.07 7.37
CA THR A 123 -7.27 -9.88 8.18
C THR A 123 -7.98 -10.27 9.47
N GLN A 124 -9.03 -11.11 9.39
CA GLN A 124 -9.73 -11.58 10.59
C GLN A 124 -8.80 -12.34 11.54
N ASN A 125 -7.94 -13.20 11.00
CA ASN A 125 -6.97 -13.95 11.81
C ASN A 125 -5.90 -13.03 12.42
N CYS A 126 -5.49 -11.97 11.72
CA CYS A 126 -4.44 -11.06 12.17
C CYS A 126 -4.90 -10.16 13.33
N PHE A 127 -6.13 -9.66 13.28
CA PHE A 127 -6.66 -8.72 14.29
C PHE A 127 -7.51 -9.40 15.37
N GLY A 128 -7.97 -10.64 15.14
CA GLY A 128 -8.72 -11.43 16.11
C GLY A 128 -10.23 -11.17 16.10
N LEU A 129 -10.96 -11.87 16.98
CA LEU A 129 -12.43 -11.89 17.01
C LEU A 129 -13.08 -10.58 17.49
N GLY A 130 -12.32 -9.69 18.14
CA GLY A 130 -12.81 -8.40 18.64
C GLY A 130 -12.86 -7.30 17.57
N THR A 131 -12.26 -7.53 16.39
CA THR A 131 -12.17 -6.56 15.31
C THR A 131 -13.14 -6.95 14.19
N ALA A 132 -14.02 -6.01 13.81
CA ALA A 132 -14.90 -6.19 12.67
C ALA A 132 -14.11 -6.12 11.36
N VAL A 133 -14.31 -7.08 10.45
CA VAL A 133 -13.67 -7.07 9.12
C VAL A 133 -14.72 -6.99 8.03
N GLU A 134 -14.69 -5.89 7.29
CA GLU A 134 -15.50 -5.69 6.09
C GLU A 134 -14.64 -5.84 4.85
N SER A 135 -15.21 -6.40 3.78
CA SER A 135 -14.55 -6.42 2.47
C SER A 135 -15.58 -6.19 1.38
N GLU A 136 -15.24 -5.33 0.44
CA GLU A 136 -16.07 -5.02 -0.72
C GLU A 136 -15.16 -4.75 -1.92
N MET A 137 -15.41 -5.47 -3.02
CA MET A 137 -14.64 -5.32 -4.24
C MET A 137 -15.05 -4.08 -5.02
N VAL A 138 -14.08 -3.23 -5.33
CA VAL A 138 -14.26 -2.05 -6.17
C VAL A 138 -14.13 -2.44 -7.64
N GLU A 139 -15.16 -2.15 -8.42
CA GLU A 139 -15.10 -2.35 -9.87
C GLU A 139 -14.45 -1.15 -10.56
N PHE A 140 -13.40 -1.42 -11.33
CA PHE A 140 -12.83 -0.45 -12.25
C PHE A 140 -13.27 -0.74 -13.69
N HIS A 141 -13.81 0.30 -14.32
CA HIS A 141 -14.10 0.32 -15.76
C HIS A 141 -13.14 1.26 -16.51
N GLU A 142 -12.42 2.11 -15.77
CA GLU A 142 -11.49 3.09 -16.30
C GLU A 142 -10.05 2.54 -16.28
N GLN A 143 -9.30 2.86 -17.33
CA GLN A 143 -7.88 2.55 -17.40
C GLN A 143 -7.08 3.63 -16.67
N PRO A 144 -5.94 3.28 -16.04
CA PRO A 144 -5.01 4.29 -15.54
C PRO A 144 -4.60 5.27 -16.63
N SER A 145 -4.32 6.50 -16.21
CA SER A 145 -3.73 7.56 -17.06
C SER A 145 -2.50 7.02 -17.81
N LYS A 146 -2.29 7.47 -19.06
CA LYS A 146 -1.06 7.16 -19.81
C LYS A 146 0.11 8.08 -19.46
N HIS A 147 -0.09 9.05 -18.57
CA HIS A 147 0.95 9.96 -18.13
C HIS A 147 1.99 9.24 -17.27
N LYS A 148 3.12 9.92 -17.05
CA LYS A 148 4.19 9.38 -16.21
C LYS A 148 3.69 9.30 -14.76
N HIS A 149 3.71 8.10 -14.21
CA HIS A 149 3.29 7.86 -12.83
C HIS A 149 4.41 8.10 -11.81
N VAL A 150 4.00 8.33 -10.57
CA VAL A 150 4.88 8.42 -9.40
C VAL A 150 4.44 7.39 -8.36
N LEU A 151 5.40 6.71 -7.75
CA LEU A 151 5.16 5.87 -6.58
C LEU A 151 5.46 6.68 -5.32
N ILE A 152 4.47 6.87 -4.47
CA ILE A 152 4.61 7.46 -3.14
C ILE A 152 4.76 6.33 -2.12
N VAL A 153 5.81 6.39 -1.31
CA VAL A 153 6.05 5.46 -0.21
C VAL A 153 6.07 6.24 1.10
N SER A 154 5.18 5.90 2.02
CA SER A 154 5.10 6.54 3.34
C SER A 154 4.85 5.51 4.44
N ASN A 155 4.91 5.95 5.70
CA ASN A 155 4.28 5.21 6.80
C ASN A 155 2.75 5.18 6.61
N PRO A 156 2.00 4.35 7.36
CA PRO A 156 0.56 4.50 7.51
C PRO A 156 0.19 5.93 7.88
N ILE A 157 -0.88 6.44 7.28
CA ILE A 157 -1.29 7.84 7.39
C ILE A 157 -2.74 7.92 7.83
N SER A 158 -3.08 9.01 8.54
CA SER A 158 -4.46 9.29 8.86
C SER A 158 -5.25 9.69 7.61
N VAL A 159 -6.57 9.56 7.67
CA VAL A 159 -7.48 10.11 6.65
C VAL A 159 -7.31 11.62 6.52
N HIS A 160 -7.15 12.33 7.63
CA HIS A 160 -6.90 13.77 7.64
C HIS A 160 -5.72 14.17 6.76
N ASP A 161 -4.63 13.41 6.82
CA ASP A 161 -3.39 13.76 6.12
C ASP A 161 -3.34 13.23 4.68
N TYR A 162 -4.34 12.45 4.25
CA TYR A 162 -4.33 11.83 2.93
C TYR A 162 -4.43 12.84 1.79
N TYR A 163 -5.19 13.92 1.99
CA TYR A 163 -5.25 15.04 1.06
C TYR A 163 -3.88 15.71 0.90
N GLY A 164 -3.22 16.02 2.01
CA GLY A 164 -1.93 16.71 2.02
C GLY A 164 -0.79 15.89 1.41
N LEU A 165 -0.94 14.57 1.28
CA LEU A 165 0.06 13.69 0.68
C LEU A 165 0.36 14.08 -0.78
N PHE A 166 -0.67 14.34 -1.58
CA PHE A 166 -0.50 14.62 -3.02
C PHE A 166 0.05 16.03 -3.26
N ASP A 167 -0.42 17.00 -2.47
CA ASP A 167 0.09 18.38 -2.49
C ASP A 167 1.57 18.44 -2.14
N ALA A 168 2.00 17.67 -1.13
CA ALA A 168 3.40 17.63 -0.73
C ALA A 168 4.33 17.02 -1.77
N VAL A 169 3.81 16.13 -2.61
CA VAL A 169 4.57 15.53 -3.72
C VAL A 169 4.51 16.40 -4.98
N GLY A 170 3.50 17.27 -5.09
CA GLY A 170 3.30 18.16 -6.23
C GLY A 170 2.86 17.42 -7.50
N GLU A 171 2.15 16.30 -7.34
CA GLU A 171 1.72 15.43 -8.43
C GLU A 171 0.21 15.24 -8.41
N SER A 172 -0.38 14.98 -9.58
CA SER A 172 -1.82 14.77 -9.67
C SER A 172 -2.22 13.48 -8.94
N ILE A 173 -3.36 13.52 -8.24
CA ILE A 173 -3.89 12.35 -7.52
C ILE A 173 -4.04 11.14 -8.46
N GLY A 174 -4.44 11.35 -9.72
CA GLY A 174 -4.63 10.28 -10.70
C GLY A 174 -3.35 9.61 -11.19
N ASP A 175 -2.18 10.24 -10.97
CA ASP A 175 -0.87 9.74 -11.42
C ASP A 175 -0.05 9.10 -10.29
N CYS A 176 -0.57 9.13 -9.06
CA CYS A 176 0.14 8.65 -7.87
C CYS A 176 -0.29 7.24 -7.46
N TYR A 177 0.65 6.30 -7.43
CA TYR A 177 0.49 5.02 -6.75
C TYR A 177 0.98 5.18 -5.31
N CYS A 178 0.26 4.68 -4.31
CA CYS A 178 0.67 4.88 -2.91
C CYS A 178 0.87 3.55 -2.19
N VAL A 179 2.02 3.42 -1.52
CA VAL A 179 2.34 2.30 -0.63
C VAL A 179 2.55 2.88 0.77
N HIS A 180 1.79 2.40 1.73
CA HIS A 180 1.91 2.81 3.13
C HIS A 180 2.37 1.61 3.95
N LYS A 181 3.61 1.66 4.44
CA LYS A 181 4.25 0.54 5.12
C LYS A 181 5.25 0.97 6.19
N VAL A 182 5.47 0.10 7.18
CA VAL A 182 6.52 0.25 8.20
C VAL A 182 7.54 -0.87 8.04
N LYS A 183 8.77 -0.54 7.59
CA LYS A 183 9.93 -1.47 7.51
C LYS A 183 9.56 -2.88 6.98
N GLU A 184 8.98 -2.92 5.78
CA GLU A 184 8.52 -4.13 5.09
C GLU A 184 9.23 -4.34 3.75
N ASP A 185 9.09 -5.55 3.22
CA ASP A 185 9.65 -5.99 1.95
C ASP A 185 9.37 -5.00 0.80
N SER A 186 10.19 -5.07 -0.24
CA SER A 186 10.08 -4.18 -1.39
C SER A 186 9.13 -4.71 -2.46
N ALA A 187 8.31 -5.75 -2.24
CA ALA A 187 7.51 -6.37 -3.31
C ALA A 187 6.57 -5.38 -4.01
N SER A 188 5.93 -4.49 -3.26
CA SER A 188 5.09 -3.43 -3.85
C SER A 188 5.91 -2.42 -4.68
N ILE A 189 7.14 -2.14 -4.24
CA ILE A 189 8.08 -1.23 -4.93
C ILE A 189 8.63 -1.92 -6.19
N ASP A 190 9.04 -3.18 -6.09
CA ASP A 190 9.54 -3.99 -7.20
C ASP A 190 8.47 -4.19 -8.27
N LEU A 191 7.22 -4.44 -7.88
CA LEU A 191 6.09 -4.50 -8.82
C LEU A 191 5.92 -3.17 -9.57
N SER A 192 5.97 -2.05 -8.84
CA SER A 192 5.86 -0.71 -9.43
C SER A 192 6.97 -0.43 -10.44
N ILE A 193 8.22 -0.78 -10.11
CA ILE A 193 9.37 -0.55 -10.98
C ILE A 193 9.36 -1.51 -12.18
N LYS A 194 9.20 -2.81 -11.94
CA LYS A 194 9.48 -3.86 -12.94
C LYS A 194 8.28 -4.15 -13.84
N ARG A 195 7.06 -4.00 -13.33
CA ARG A 195 5.82 -4.31 -14.07
C ARG A 195 5.06 -3.08 -14.49
N LEU A 196 4.97 -2.06 -13.63
CA LEU A 196 4.27 -0.82 -13.95
C LEU A 196 5.19 0.25 -14.58
N ASN A 197 6.50 -0.04 -14.68
CA ASN A 197 7.51 0.85 -15.26
C ASN A 197 7.57 2.25 -14.59
N ILE A 198 7.25 2.31 -13.29
CA ILE A 198 7.28 3.54 -12.51
C ILE A 198 8.72 3.84 -12.11
N CYS A 199 9.30 4.86 -12.74
CA CYS A 199 10.71 5.24 -12.53
C CYS A 199 10.88 6.38 -11.51
N ASN A 200 9.79 7.02 -11.09
CA ASN A 200 9.79 8.12 -10.13
C ASN A 200 9.23 7.62 -8.80
N ILE A 201 10.07 7.58 -7.77
CA ILE A 201 9.66 7.12 -6.44
C ILE A 201 9.90 8.26 -5.46
N VAL A 202 8.89 8.58 -4.66
CA VAL A 202 8.95 9.64 -3.66
C VAL A 202 8.70 9.02 -2.29
N PHE A 203 9.66 9.17 -1.40
CA PHE A 203 9.49 8.80 0.00
C PHE A 203 9.00 10.00 0.78
N VAL A 204 7.89 9.84 1.49
CA VAL A 204 7.24 10.92 2.24
C VAL A 204 7.24 10.57 3.72
N ALA A 205 7.80 11.46 4.53
CA ALA A 205 7.61 11.49 5.97
C ALA A 205 6.62 12.61 6.30
N LEU A 206 5.45 12.24 6.85
CA LEU A 206 4.51 13.20 7.40
C LEU A 206 4.88 13.49 8.87
N PRO A 207 4.84 14.74 9.35
CA PRO A 207 5.05 15.04 10.76
C PRO A 207 4.00 14.41 11.67
N ASP A 208 4.45 13.92 12.81
CA ASP A 208 3.54 13.53 13.90
C ASP A 208 2.87 14.74 14.56
N GLU A 209 3.40 15.97 14.43
CA GLU A 209 2.73 17.23 14.79
C GLU A 209 3.64 18.42 14.37
N LYS A 210 3.13 19.30 13.49
CA LYS A 210 3.72 20.63 13.14
C LYS A 210 5.16 20.71 12.60
N ILE A 211 5.64 19.80 11.75
CA ILE A 211 6.96 19.95 11.10
C ILE A 211 6.89 19.50 9.63
N GLY A 212 7.02 20.43 8.67
CA GLY A 212 6.74 20.24 7.24
C GLY A 212 7.09 18.88 6.60
N VAL A 213 6.32 18.51 5.58
CA VAL A 213 6.49 17.26 4.84
C VAL A 213 7.86 17.22 4.17
N ALA A 214 8.66 16.21 4.50
CA ALA A 214 9.91 15.92 3.79
C ALA A 214 9.63 14.88 2.69
N ALA A 215 9.52 15.34 1.45
CA ALA A 215 9.44 14.49 0.27
C ALA A 215 10.81 14.35 -0.38
N LYS A 216 11.36 13.13 -0.46
CA LYS A 216 12.59 12.86 -1.21
C LYS A 216 12.26 12.13 -2.51
N ARG A 217 12.49 12.80 -3.63
CA ARG A 217 12.32 12.23 -4.97
C ARG A 217 13.57 11.46 -5.38
N MET A 218 13.40 10.20 -5.74
CA MET A 218 14.41 9.40 -6.41
C MET A 218 13.98 9.16 -7.85
N GLU A 219 14.80 9.60 -8.79
CA GLU A 219 14.64 9.29 -10.21
C GLU A 219 15.60 8.17 -10.58
N ARG A 220 15.08 7.08 -11.16
CA ARG A 220 15.93 5.97 -11.62
C ARG A 220 16.61 6.34 -12.94
N ALA A 221 17.95 6.45 -12.92
CA ALA A 221 18.76 6.14 -14.09
C ALA A 221 18.91 4.60 -14.19
N LYS A 222 18.67 4.02 -15.36
CA LYS A 222 18.68 2.58 -15.63
C LYS A 222 19.80 1.83 -14.88
N GLY A 223 19.49 0.92 -13.94
CA GLY A 223 20.38 -0.22 -13.68
C GLY A 223 20.53 -0.81 -12.27
N LYS A 224 20.57 -0.09 -11.15
CA LYS A 224 20.92 -0.72 -9.84
C LYS A 224 20.19 -0.06 -8.67
N ILE A 225 19.46 -0.86 -7.89
CA ILE A 225 18.59 -0.38 -6.80
C ILE A 225 18.64 -1.26 -5.54
N SER A 226 18.98 -2.56 -5.58
CA SER A 226 18.62 -3.45 -4.46
C SER A 226 19.41 -3.29 -3.15
N ALA A 227 20.65 -2.80 -3.13
CA ALA A 227 21.46 -2.79 -1.90
C ALA A 227 21.52 -1.42 -1.18
N GLU A 228 21.35 -0.30 -1.91
CA GLU A 228 21.44 1.05 -1.31
C GLU A 228 20.13 1.50 -0.62
N TYR A 229 19.03 0.77 -0.81
CA TYR A 229 17.70 1.15 -0.33
C TYR A 229 17.56 1.00 1.19
N ASP A 230 18.05 -0.09 1.77
CA ASP A 230 17.96 -0.32 3.22
C ASP A 230 18.89 0.59 4.03
N ASP A 231 20.09 0.88 3.51
CA ASP A 231 21.07 1.69 4.21
C ASP A 231 20.78 3.20 4.08
N GLN A 232 20.25 3.69 2.95
CA GLN A 232 19.86 5.11 2.84
C GLN A 232 18.60 5.48 3.63
N ILE A 233 17.67 4.53 3.84
CA ILE A 233 16.52 4.70 4.73
C ILE A 233 16.98 4.73 6.20
N LYS A 234 17.93 3.86 6.61
CA LYS A 234 18.50 3.85 7.96
C LYS A 234 19.31 5.11 8.29
N VAL A 235 20.13 5.60 7.36
CA VAL A 235 21.00 6.76 7.59
C VAL A 235 20.21 8.08 7.68
N ASN A 236 19.17 8.28 6.86
CA ASN A 236 18.49 9.58 6.78
C ASN A 236 17.42 9.84 7.85
N LEU A 237 16.80 8.79 8.43
CA LEU A 237 15.95 8.95 9.62
C LEU A 237 16.77 9.33 10.87
N HIS A 238 18.07 9.01 10.91
CA HIS A 238 18.99 9.44 11.98
C HIS A 238 19.66 10.80 11.72
N SER A 239 19.75 11.25 10.47
CA SER A 239 20.50 12.47 10.10
C SER A 239 19.64 13.72 9.88
N MET A 240 18.31 13.67 10.03
CA MET A 240 17.48 14.87 10.15
C MET A 240 17.79 15.55 11.49
N LYS A 241 18.85 16.35 11.51
CA LYS A 241 19.16 17.26 12.61
C LYS A 241 18.03 18.27 12.74
N ILE A 242 17.21 18.03 13.75
CA ILE A 242 16.30 18.97 14.39
C ILE A 242 17.06 20.30 14.55
N LYS A 243 16.64 21.33 13.81
CA LYS A 243 16.92 22.71 14.19
C LYS A 243 15.61 23.29 14.68
N SER A 244 15.49 23.39 15.99
CA SER A 244 14.46 24.19 16.66
C SER A 244 14.68 25.66 16.29
N ALA A 245 13.65 26.31 15.75
CA ALA A 245 13.53 27.76 15.71
C ALA A 245 12.51 28.18 16.77
#